data_AF-A0AAU6KIA2-F1
#
_entry.id   AF-A0AAU6KIA2-F1
#
_cell.length_a   1.000
_cell.length_b   1.000
_cell.length_c   1.000
_cell.angle_alpha   90.00
_cell.angle_beta   90.00
_cell.angle_gamma   90.00
#
_symmetry.space_group_name_H-M   'P 1'
#
loop_
_entity.id
_entity.type
_entity.pdbx_description
1 polymer ?
#
loop_
_entity_poly.entity_id
_entity_poly.type
_entity_poly.pdbx_seq_one_letter_code
_entity_poly.pdbx_strand_id
1 'polypeptide(L)'
;MTGRQEPYYVDYDTDFGLSGLTEAFALSPAPENTDAALGLVTAKLDAYDRERPVGSVDHLGADERSILGYDTSHDEWGYADDLREDVRGLVESPLTDEAIRTVWRAAAGGVWDPAAHGMSARDWLRRIDETCAARPPRKVPGRRPAPSPLWDARPPAADEVRDDVVAEIRFCRKRSAGSLPSPDTLSALEEVAVVHPELGFRLFLRALKAYSVRIDKEWYDRFQALADRFEHHSALVDSGLDIAWPPIDPARRDAGRQRPRWWTRPSGPTGIPFSPRMSWTRWNTWSPGSIPTSGSGCSSAS
;
A
#
# COMPACT_ATOMS: atom_id res chain seq x y z
N MET A 1 -16.94 -35.41 -4.47
CA MET A 1 -15.69 -34.68 -4.81
C MET A 1 -15.65 -33.44 -3.94
N THR A 2 -14.90 -33.48 -2.85
CA THR A 2 -14.71 -32.35 -1.93
C THR A 2 -13.62 -31.45 -2.52
N GLY A 3 -14.03 -30.43 -3.26
CA GLY A 3 -13.13 -29.36 -3.68
C GLY A 3 -12.61 -28.66 -2.44
N ARG A 4 -11.31 -28.78 -2.18
CA ARG A 4 -10.58 -27.92 -1.25
C ARG A 4 -10.82 -26.48 -1.70
N GLN A 5 -11.52 -25.69 -0.89
CA GLN A 5 -11.54 -24.24 -1.04
C GLN A 5 -10.08 -23.76 -0.88
N GLU A 6 -9.49 -23.33 -1.99
CA GLU A 6 -8.30 -22.48 -1.92
C GLU A 6 -8.76 -21.11 -1.43
N PRO A 7 -8.15 -20.53 -0.39
CA PRO A 7 -8.47 -19.17 0.02
C PRO A 7 -8.12 -18.23 -1.14
N TYR A 8 -9.12 -17.53 -1.63
CA TYR A 8 -8.96 -16.49 -2.63
C TYR A 8 -8.19 -15.35 -1.95
N TYR A 9 -6.94 -15.13 -2.34
CA TYR A 9 -6.21 -13.94 -1.92
C TYR A 9 -6.84 -12.76 -2.65
N VAL A 10 -7.61 -11.94 -1.94
CA VAL A 10 -7.90 -10.59 -2.40
C VAL A 10 -6.55 -9.86 -2.41
N ASP A 11 -6.17 -9.34 -3.57
CA ASP A 11 -4.99 -8.50 -3.72
C ASP A 11 -5.31 -7.18 -3.01
N TYR A 12 -5.03 -7.13 -1.70
CA TYR A 12 -5.16 -5.90 -0.95
C TYR A 12 -4.09 -4.95 -1.46
N ASP A 13 -4.52 -3.77 -1.90
CA ASP A 13 -3.57 -2.72 -2.22
C ASP A 13 -2.66 -2.45 -1.03
N THR A 14 -1.37 -2.45 -1.33
CA THR A 14 -0.32 -2.58 -0.33
C THR A 14 0.03 -1.26 0.34
N ASP A 15 -0.44 -0.14 -0.23
CA ASP A 15 -0.39 1.21 0.32
C ASP A 15 -1.64 1.96 -0.19
N PHE A 16 -2.30 2.76 0.66
CA PHE A 16 -3.50 3.56 0.32
C PHE A 16 -3.33 5.03 0.73
N GLY A 17 -4.29 5.89 0.37
CA GLY A 17 -4.22 7.32 0.65
C GLY A 17 -2.92 7.95 0.14
N LEU A 18 -2.28 8.78 0.96
CA LEU A 18 -1.05 9.48 0.61
C LEU A 18 0.16 8.53 0.49
N SER A 19 0.26 7.47 1.31
CA SER A 19 1.35 6.50 1.16
C SER A 19 1.25 5.76 -0.17
N GLY A 20 0.04 5.34 -0.57
CA GLY A 20 -0.22 4.72 -1.87
C GLY A 20 0.06 5.67 -3.05
N LEU A 21 -0.20 6.96 -2.89
CA LEU A 21 0.13 7.95 -3.93
C LEU A 21 1.65 8.07 -4.08
N THR A 22 2.37 8.19 -2.97
CA THR A 22 3.83 8.31 -2.99
C THR A 22 4.51 7.05 -3.55
N GLU A 23 3.94 5.86 -3.33
CA GLU A 23 4.38 4.64 -4.02
C GLU A 23 4.24 4.77 -5.54
N ALA A 24 3.10 5.27 -6.04
CA ALA A 24 2.89 5.46 -7.46
C ALA A 24 3.93 6.41 -8.08
N PHE A 25 4.33 7.46 -7.36
CA PHE A 25 5.45 8.32 -7.76
C PHE A 25 6.76 7.52 -7.80
N ALA A 26 7.10 6.80 -6.73
CA ALA A 26 8.35 6.05 -6.63
C ALA A 26 8.51 4.97 -7.72
N LEU A 27 7.41 4.39 -8.19
CA LEU A 27 7.39 3.36 -9.25
C LEU A 27 7.29 3.95 -10.66
N SER A 28 7.01 5.25 -10.80
CA SER A 28 6.85 5.91 -12.08
C SER A 28 8.14 6.63 -12.51
N PRO A 29 8.34 6.85 -13.83
CA PRO A 29 9.33 7.81 -14.30
C PRO A 29 9.10 9.18 -13.65
N ALA A 30 10.20 9.87 -13.31
CA ALA A 30 10.13 11.20 -12.72
C ALA A 30 9.31 12.15 -13.61
N PRO A 31 8.23 12.77 -13.10
CA PRO A 31 7.46 13.73 -13.87
C PRO A 31 8.32 14.93 -14.26
N GLU A 32 8.19 15.40 -15.50
CA GLU A 32 9.03 16.49 -16.01
C GLU A 32 8.58 17.87 -15.50
N ASN A 33 7.31 17.99 -15.14
CA ASN A 33 6.69 19.24 -14.69
C ASN A 33 5.45 18.96 -13.84
N THR A 34 4.88 20.03 -13.27
CA THR A 34 3.74 19.94 -12.35
C THR A 34 2.50 19.32 -12.99
N ASP A 35 2.25 19.58 -14.27
CA ASP A 35 1.09 19.04 -14.97
C ASP A 35 1.23 17.52 -15.18
N ALA A 36 2.44 17.05 -15.50
CA ALA A 36 2.74 15.62 -15.57
C ALA A 36 2.57 14.94 -14.20
N ALA A 37 3.00 15.61 -13.11
CA ALA A 37 2.80 15.10 -11.75
C ALA A 37 1.31 15.01 -11.37
N LEU A 38 0.50 16.02 -11.71
CA LEU A 38 -0.95 15.96 -11.52
C LEU A 38 -1.63 14.92 -12.43
N GLY A 39 -1.07 14.70 -13.62
CA GLY A 39 -1.47 13.61 -14.51
C GLY A 39 -1.29 12.24 -13.85
N LEU A 40 -0.19 12.03 -13.12
CA LEU A 40 0.04 10.81 -12.35
C LEU A 40 -0.96 10.66 -11.19
N VAL A 41 -1.25 11.73 -10.45
CA VAL A 41 -2.29 11.75 -9.39
C VAL A 41 -3.64 11.33 -9.98
N THR A 42 -4.03 11.95 -11.10
CA THR A 42 -5.28 11.64 -11.80
C THR A 42 -5.31 10.20 -12.27
N ALA A 43 -4.21 9.69 -12.84
CA ALA A 43 -4.11 8.30 -13.31
C ALA A 43 -4.21 7.29 -12.16
N LYS A 44 -3.59 7.56 -11.00
CA LYS A 44 -3.70 6.72 -9.81
C LYS A 44 -5.13 6.69 -9.31
N LEU A 45 -5.75 7.86 -9.09
CA LEU A 45 -7.14 7.94 -8.67
C LEU A 45 -8.09 7.23 -9.66
N ASP A 46 -7.86 7.37 -10.98
CA ASP A 46 -8.61 6.67 -12.03
C ASP A 46 -8.48 5.14 -11.96
N ALA A 47 -7.31 4.62 -11.56
CA ALA A 47 -7.11 3.19 -11.42
C ALA A 47 -8.03 2.61 -10.35
N TYR A 48 -8.10 3.25 -9.17
CA TYR A 48 -9.02 2.85 -8.09
C TYR A 48 -10.49 3.03 -8.45
N ASP A 49 -10.82 4.03 -9.26
CA ASP A 49 -12.19 4.22 -9.72
C ASP A 49 -12.61 3.16 -10.76
N ARG A 50 -11.67 2.66 -11.57
CA ARG A 50 -11.91 1.66 -12.62
C ARG A 50 -11.79 0.22 -12.13
N GLU A 51 -11.18 -0.04 -10.99
CA GLU A 51 -11.33 -1.31 -10.28
C GLU A 51 -12.81 -1.48 -9.96
N ARG A 52 -13.46 -2.27 -10.82
CA ARG A 52 -14.90 -2.53 -10.75
C ARG A 52 -15.17 -3.16 -9.38
N PRO A 53 -16.26 -2.75 -8.69
CA PRO A 53 -16.77 -3.61 -7.62
C PRO A 53 -16.94 -5.01 -8.21
N VAL A 54 -16.36 -6.00 -7.55
CA VAL A 54 -16.46 -7.41 -7.96
C VAL A 54 -17.91 -7.66 -8.31
N GLY A 55 -18.17 -7.95 -9.59
CA GLY A 55 -19.53 -8.04 -10.09
C GLY A 55 -20.34 -9.05 -9.28
N SER A 56 -21.38 -8.57 -8.61
CA SER A 56 -22.47 -9.36 -8.01
C SER A 56 -22.07 -10.34 -6.90
N VAL A 57 -21.84 -9.82 -5.69
CA VAL A 57 -22.01 -10.57 -4.41
C VAL A 57 -23.44 -10.44 -3.84
N ASP A 58 -24.37 -9.89 -4.62
CA ASP A 58 -25.79 -9.74 -4.26
C ASP A 58 -26.49 -11.08 -3.92
N HIS A 59 -25.89 -12.20 -4.32
CA HIS A 59 -26.38 -13.55 -4.06
C HIS A 59 -25.90 -14.15 -2.72
N LEU A 60 -24.94 -13.52 -2.03
CA LEU A 60 -24.40 -14.00 -0.76
C LEU A 60 -25.17 -13.43 0.42
N GLY A 61 -25.41 -14.24 1.45
CA GLY A 61 -25.99 -13.78 2.72
C GLY A 61 -25.03 -12.89 3.52
N ALA A 62 -25.55 -12.13 4.49
CA ALA A 62 -24.73 -11.25 5.35
C ALA A 62 -23.63 -12.02 6.11
N ASP A 63 -23.97 -13.21 6.64
CA ASP A 63 -23.01 -14.06 7.35
C ASP A 63 -21.91 -14.60 6.40
N GLU A 64 -22.26 -14.90 5.15
CA GLU A 64 -21.30 -15.38 4.14
C GLU A 64 -20.35 -14.28 3.69
N ARG A 65 -20.82 -13.03 3.56
CA ARG A 65 -19.97 -11.88 3.24
C ARG A 65 -19.00 -11.55 4.37
N SER A 66 -19.46 -11.62 5.61
CA SER A 66 -18.63 -11.45 6.81
C SER A 66 -17.55 -12.53 6.92
N ILE A 67 -17.91 -13.81 6.70
CA ILE A 67 -16.97 -14.95 6.72
C ILE A 67 -15.94 -14.86 5.59
N LEU A 68 -16.33 -14.30 4.44
CA LEU A 68 -15.47 -14.16 3.26
C LEU A 68 -14.69 -12.82 3.22
N GLY A 69 -14.78 -11.99 4.26
CA GLY A 69 -14.05 -10.72 4.35
C GLY A 69 -14.56 -9.62 3.41
N TYR A 70 -15.73 -9.80 2.80
CA TYR A 70 -16.38 -8.80 1.94
C TYR A 70 -17.00 -7.65 2.72
N ASP A 71 -17.18 -7.77 4.05
CA ASP A 71 -17.63 -6.66 4.91
C ASP A 71 -16.49 -5.69 5.28
N THR A 72 -15.25 -6.00 4.91
CA THR A 72 -14.06 -5.16 5.10
C THR A 72 -13.39 -4.91 3.76
N SER A 73 -14.15 -4.37 2.83
CA SER A 73 -13.64 -3.93 1.56
C SER A 73 -13.36 -2.42 1.65
N HIS A 74 -12.11 -2.01 1.38
CA HIS A 74 -11.72 -0.60 1.24
C HIS A 74 -12.38 0.09 0.02
N ASP A 75 -13.39 -0.54 -0.58
CA ASP A 75 -14.18 -0.04 -1.70
C ASP A 75 -15.45 0.74 -1.24
N GLU A 76 -15.71 0.80 0.08
CA GLU A 76 -16.83 1.57 0.64
C GLU A 76 -16.49 3.08 0.77
N TRP A 77 -15.21 3.43 1.00
CA TRP A 77 -14.77 4.81 1.24
C TRP A 77 -14.04 5.46 0.06
N GLY A 78 -13.54 4.68 -0.91
CA GLY A 78 -12.93 5.22 -2.13
C GLY A 78 -11.58 5.91 -1.86
N TYR A 79 -10.55 5.48 -2.57
CA TYR A 79 -9.17 5.98 -2.44
C TYR A 79 -9.03 7.52 -2.43
N ALA A 80 -9.93 8.24 -3.13
CA ALA A 80 -9.95 9.69 -3.14
C ALA A 80 -10.27 10.29 -1.76
N ASP A 81 -11.14 9.69 -0.94
CA ASP A 81 -11.48 10.23 0.37
C ASP A 81 -10.35 9.97 1.38
N ASP A 82 -9.76 8.76 1.40
CA ASP A 82 -8.58 8.46 2.23
C ASP A 82 -7.41 9.40 1.90
N LEU A 83 -7.16 9.64 0.61
CA LEU A 83 -6.11 10.55 0.17
C LEU A 83 -6.41 11.99 0.63
N ARG A 84 -7.67 12.42 0.59
CA ARG A 84 -8.05 13.77 1.05
C ARG A 84 -7.92 13.91 2.56
N GLU A 85 -8.28 12.89 3.32
CA GLU A 85 -8.11 12.88 4.77
C GLU A 85 -6.62 13.06 5.14
N ASP A 86 -5.74 12.25 4.54
CA ASP A 86 -4.29 12.36 4.73
C ASP A 86 -3.76 13.75 4.34
N VAL A 87 -4.15 14.22 3.16
CA VAL A 87 -3.71 15.51 2.60
C VAL A 87 -4.15 16.66 3.50
N ARG A 88 -5.42 16.68 3.93
CA ARG A 88 -5.96 17.73 4.81
C ARG A 88 -5.30 17.68 6.19
N GLY A 89 -5.12 16.47 6.73
CA GLY A 89 -4.39 16.26 7.97
C GLY A 89 -3.03 16.94 7.96
N LEU A 90 -2.26 16.80 6.88
CA LEU A 90 -0.97 17.49 6.74
C LEU A 90 -1.11 18.99 6.45
N VAL A 91 -2.01 19.39 5.54
CA VAL A 91 -2.22 20.81 5.16
C VAL A 91 -2.70 21.68 6.31
N GLU A 92 -3.45 21.12 7.26
CA GLU A 92 -3.99 21.83 8.43
C GLU A 92 -3.10 21.66 9.68
N SER A 93 -2.14 20.73 9.65
CA SER A 93 -1.22 20.49 10.76
C SER A 93 -0.29 21.68 11.06
N PRO A 94 0.24 21.78 12.30
CA PRO A 94 1.27 22.76 12.66
C PRO A 94 2.67 22.45 12.10
N LEU A 95 2.83 21.41 11.28
CA LEU A 95 4.13 21.01 10.71
C LEU A 95 4.75 22.14 9.87
N THR A 96 6.06 22.14 9.72
CA THR A 96 6.69 23.07 8.77
C THR A 96 6.49 22.59 7.34
N ASP A 97 6.51 23.50 6.36
CA ASP A 97 6.47 23.10 4.94
C ASP A 97 7.66 22.20 4.57
N GLU A 98 8.83 22.46 5.17
CA GLU A 98 10.03 21.66 4.96
C GLU A 98 9.90 20.24 5.55
N ALA A 99 9.25 20.06 6.70
CA ALA A 99 8.97 18.74 7.26
C ALA A 99 8.05 17.93 6.31
N ILE A 100 6.97 18.56 5.82
CA ILE A 100 6.05 17.94 4.86
C ILE A 100 6.79 17.58 3.56
N ARG A 101 7.59 18.51 3.02
CA ARG A 101 8.41 18.30 1.82
C ARG A 101 9.38 17.13 2.00
N THR A 102 10.06 17.08 3.13
CA THR A 102 11.05 16.05 3.45
C THR A 102 10.41 14.67 3.48
N VAL A 103 9.26 14.53 4.16
CA VAL A 103 8.53 13.25 4.23
C VAL A 103 7.97 12.86 2.87
N TRP A 104 7.36 13.80 2.13
CA TRP A 104 6.88 13.55 0.77
C TRP A 104 8.00 12.99 -0.12
N ARG A 105 9.16 13.65 -0.15
CA ARG A 105 10.30 13.22 -0.98
C ARG A 105 10.80 11.85 -0.57
N ALA A 106 10.91 11.58 0.72
CA ALA A 106 11.35 10.28 1.20
C ALA A 106 10.40 9.16 0.80
N ALA A 107 9.10 9.35 1.00
CA ALA A 107 8.07 8.36 0.67
C ALA A 107 7.94 8.15 -0.85
N ALA A 108 8.09 9.23 -1.64
CA ALA A 108 8.07 9.19 -3.10
C ALA A 108 9.41 8.74 -3.73
N GLY A 109 10.39 8.30 -2.94
CA GLY A 109 11.69 7.86 -3.45
C GLY A 109 12.53 8.98 -4.09
N GLY A 110 12.22 10.25 -3.79
CA GLY A 110 12.95 11.43 -4.25
C GLY A 110 12.70 11.81 -5.71
N VAL A 111 11.82 11.11 -6.42
CA VAL A 111 11.57 11.28 -7.87
C VAL A 111 10.86 12.58 -8.23
N TRP A 112 10.14 13.19 -7.28
CA TRP A 112 9.40 14.43 -7.47
C TRP A 112 9.52 15.34 -6.24
N ASP A 113 9.94 16.59 -6.47
CA ASP A 113 10.09 17.61 -5.43
C ASP A 113 9.35 18.90 -5.85
N PRO A 114 8.22 19.25 -5.19
CA PRO A 114 7.46 20.46 -5.54
C PRO A 114 8.29 21.75 -5.58
N ALA A 115 9.28 21.89 -4.68
CA ALA A 115 10.09 23.09 -4.61
C ALA A 115 11.03 23.26 -5.81
N ALA A 116 11.46 22.16 -6.43
CA ALA A 116 12.23 22.20 -7.68
C ALA A 116 11.41 22.79 -8.84
N HIS A 117 10.08 22.84 -8.69
CA HIS A 117 9.13 23.41 -9.64
C HIS A 117 8.48 24.71 -9.11
N GLY A 118 9.10 25.36 -8.12
CA GLY A 118 8.67 26.67 -7.61
C GLY A 118 7.40 26.62 -6.76
N MET A 119 7.09 25.47 -6.15
CA MET A 119 5.89 25.26 -5.35
C MET A 119 6.23 24.81 -3.92
N SER A 120 5.50 25.30 -2.92
CA SER A 120 5.60 24.77 -1.56
C SER A 120 5.01 23.36 -1.48
N ALA A 121 5.42 22.56 -0.48
CA ALA A 121 4.84 21.23 -0.31
C ALA A 121 3.35 21.31 0.05
N ARG A 122 2.96 22.31 0.84
CA ARG A 122 1.54 22.55 1.17
C ARG A 122 0.71 22.93 -0.06
N ASP A 123 1.23 23.76 -0.95
CA ASP A 123 0.51 24.10 -2.19
C ASP A 123 0.37 22.89 -3.11
N TRP A 124 1.38 22.02 -3.15
CA TRP A 124 1.30 20.74 -3.86
C TRP A 124 0.20 19.84 -3.29
N LEU A 125 0.17 19.65 -1.97
CA LEU A 125 -0.87 18.88 -1.29
C LEU A 125 -2.28 19.48 -1.51
N ARG A 126 -2.42 20.81 -1.49
CA ARG A 126 -3.71 21.46 -1.82
C ARG A 126 -4.19 21.15 -3.23
N ARG A 127 -3.31 21.13 -4.23
CA ARG A 127 -3.67 20.74 -5.60
C ARG A 127 -4.11 19.28 -5.69
N ILE A 128 -3.52 18.40 -4.88
CA ILE A 128 -3.99 17.01 -4.75
C ILE A 128 -5.41 16.98 -4.16
N ASP A 129 -5.69 17.71 -3.06
CA ASP A 129 -7.06 17.79 -2.50
C ASP A 129 -8.06 18.33 -3.52
N GLU A 130 -7.71 19.39 -4.26
CA GLU A 130 -8.54 19.95 -5.33
C GLU A 130 -8.83 18.92 -6.43
N THR A 131 -7.81 18.14 -6.84
CA THR A 131 -7.95 17.07 -7.83
C THR A 131 -8.89 15.97 -7.34
N CYS A 132 -8.80 15.60 -6.06
CA CYS A 132 -9.70 14.62 -5.46
C CYS A 132 -11.12 15.18 -5.32
N ALA A 133 -11.27 16.45 -4.89
CA ALA A 133 -12.55 17.12 -4.69
C ALA A 133 -13.32 17.37 -6.00
N ALA A 134 -12.62 17.48 -7.13
CA ALA A 134 -13.23 17.58 -8.44
C ALA A 134 -13.93 16.29 -8.89
N ARG A 135 -13.71 15.17 -8.20
CA ARG A 135 -14.35 13.88 -8.53
C ARG A 135 -15.79 13.84 -8.03
N PRO A 136 -16.71 13.25 -8.81
CA PRO A 136 -18.07 13.04 -8.34
C PRO A 136 -18.05 12.10 -7.13
N PRO A 137 -18.79 12.39 -6.05
CA PRO A 137 -18.86 11.50 -4.90
C PRO A 137 -19.40 10.13 -5.34
N ARG A 138 -18.72 9.07 -4.91
CA ARG A 138 -19.12 7.70 -5.23
C ARG A 138 -20.42 7.40 -4.47
N LYS A 139 -21.53 7.18 -5.19
CA LYS A 139 -22.80 6.74 -4.60
C LYS A 139 -22.76 5.23 -4.37
N VAL A 140 -21.89 4.74 -3.50
CA VAL A 140 -22.00 3.36 -3.00
C VAL A 140 -22.84 3.43 -1.72
N PRO A 141 -24.01 2.80 -1.65
CA PRO A 141 -24.78 2.73 -0.42
C PRO A 141 -24.08 1.77 0.54
N GLY A 142 -23.18 2.33 1.34
CA GLY A 142 -22.37 1.63 2.31
C GLY A 142 -22.79 1.93 3.74
N ARG A 143 -22.90 0.90 4.56
CA ARG A 143 -23.39 0.95 5.94
C ARG A 143 -22.16 0.96 6.85
N ARG A 144 -22.06 1.94 7.74
CA ARG A 144 -21.03 2.00 8.80
C ARG A 144 -20.78 0.59 9.37
N PRO A 145 -19.53 0.08 9.39
CA PRO A 145 -19.24 -1.27 9.87
C PRO A 145 -19.86 -1.50 11.25
N ALA A 146 -20.54 -2.63 11.41
CA ALA A 146 -21.03 -3.02 12.73
C ALA A 146 -19.81 -3.33 13.62
N PRO A 147 -19.76 -2.84 14.87
CA PRO A 147 -18.71 -3.25 15.80
C PRO A 147 -18.80 -4.77 15.98
N SER A 148 -17.76 -5.51 15.60
CA SER A 148 -17.73 -6.96 15.76
C SER A 148 -17.29 -7.34 17.18
N PRO A 149 -17.79 -8.48 17.69
CA PRO A 149 -17.61 -8.88 19.07
C PRO A 149 -16.24 -9.51 19.36
N LEU A 150 -15.38 -9.68 18.35
CA LEU A 150 -14.00 -10.17 18.52
C LEU A 150 -13.05 -9.08 19.04
N TRP A 151 -13.54 -7.83 19.19
CA TRP A 151 -12.76 -6.63 19.50
C TRP A 151 -12.98 -6.08 20.91
N ASP A 152 -13.31 -6.93 21.89
CA ASP A 152 -13.39 -6.56 23.32
C ASP A 152 -12.03 -6.13 23.93
N ALA A 153 -10.97 -6.06 23.13
CA ALA A 153 -9.74 -5.39 23.51
C ALA A 153 -9.98 -3.87 23.45
N ARG A 154 -9.80 -3.20 24.60
CA ARG A 154 -9.77 -1.73 24.67
C ARG A 154 -8.85 -1.22 23.56
N PRO A 155 -9.34 -0.40 22.61
CA PRO A 155 -8.47 0.20 21.62
C PRO A 155 -7.36 0.96 22.35
N PRO A 156 -6.10 0.78 21.93
CA PRO A 156 -4.98 1.44 22.59
C PRO A 156 -5.21 2.95 22.63
N ALA A 157 -4.76 3.61 23.70
CA ALA A 157 -4.89 5.05 23.76
C ALA A 157 -4.11 5.68 22.59
N ALA A 158 -4.66 6.73 21.95
CA ALA A 158 -4.02 7.39 20.82
C ALA A 158 -2.57 7.83 21.13
N ASP A 159 -2.30 8.19 22.39
CA ASP A 159 -0.96 8.56 22.86
C ASP A 159 0.00 7.35 22.95
N GLU A 160 -0.48 6.16 23.35
CA GLU A 160 0.35 4.95 23.39
C GLU A 160 0.75 4.52 21.97
N VAL A 161 -0.19 4.58 21.01
CA VAL A 161 0.10 4.24 19.62
C VAL A 161 1.11 5.23 19.02
N ARG A 162 0.94 6.53 19.32
CA ARG A 162 1.90 7.57 18.94
C ARG A 162 3.31 7.25 19.46
N ASP A 163 3.43 6.97 20.74
CA ASP A 163 4.73 6.75 21.39
C ASP A 163 5.45 5.53 20.81
N ASP A 164 4.72 4.45 20.49
CA ASP A 164 5.29 3.25 19.88
C ASP A 164 5.76 3.50 18.44
N VAL A 165 4.99 4.22 17.62
CA VAL A 165 5.41 4.62 16.26
C VAL A 165 6.67 5.48 16.34
N VAL A 166 6.68 6.48 17.21
CA VAL A 166 7.85 7.35 17.43
C VAL A 166 9.05 6.55 17.93
N ALA A 167 8.84 5.56 18.81
CA ALA A 167 9.91 4.70 19.30
C ALA A 167 10.56 3.89 18.17
N GLU A 168 9.77 3.35 17.24
CA GLU A 168 10.30 2.61 16.08
C GLU A 168 11.09 3.51 15.11
N ILE A 169 10.61 4.73 14.85
CA ILE A 169 11.34 5.70 14.01
C ILE A 169 12.68 6.08 14.68
N ARG A 170 12.67 6.31 16.00
CA ARG A 170 13.89 6.58 16.78
C ARG A 170 14.84 5.41 16.80
N PHE A 171 14.31 4.19 16.89
CA PHE A 171 15.10 2.96 16.83
C PHE A 171 15.79 2.84 15.47
N CYS A 172 15.07 3.11 14.37
CA CYS A 172 15.63 3.18 13.03
C CYS A 172 16.82 4.14 12.97
N ARG A 173 16.65 5.36 13.48
CA ARG A 173 17.71 6.40 13.51
C ARG A 173 18.97 5.94 14.26
N LYS A 174 18.82 5.23 15.38
CA LYS A 174 19.94 4.73 16.18
C LYS A 174 20.71 3.60 15.49
N ARG A 175 20.01 2.77 14.73
CA ARG A 175 20.59 1.61 14.03
C ARG A 175 21.40 2.03 12.79
N SER A 176 21.33 3.31 12.39
CA SER A 176 21.78 3.71 11.07
C SER A 176 23.28 3.63 10.80
N ALA A 177 23.68 2.57 10.08
CA ALA A 177 24.96 2.40 9.40
C ALA A 177 24.73 1.89 7.96
N GLY A 178 24.19 2.73 7.05
CA GLY A 178 23.90 2.33 5.66
C GLY A 178 22.83 3.15 4.95
N SER A 179 22.23 2.59 3.88
CA SER A 179 21.21 3.13 2.93
C SER A 179 19.88 3.61 3.54
N LEU A 180 19.92 4.16 4.74
CA LEU A 180 18.75 4.55 5.51
C LEU A 180 18.28 5.96 5.10
N PRO A 181 17.00 6.28 5.37
CA PRO A 181 16.53 7.66 5.32
C PRO A 181 17.46 8.55 6.16
N SER A 182 17.68 9.78 5.71
CA SER A 182 18.57 10.71 6.42
C SER A 182 18.05 10.99 7.84
N PRO A 183 18.92 11.39 8.79
CA PRO A 183 18.48 11.79 10.12
C PRO A 183 17.39 12.88 10.10
N ASP A 184 17.44 13.79 9.12
CA ASP A 184 16.44 14.83 8.91
C ASP A 184 15.11 14.24 8.46
N THR A 185 15.14 13.25 7.55
CA THR A 185 13.94 12.50 7.15
C THR A 185 13.29 11.78 8.32
N LEU A 186 14.08 11.09 9.15
CA LEU A 186 13.55 10.39 10.33
C LEU A 186 12.98 11.39 11.35
N SER A 187 13.60 12.56 11.50
CA SER A 187 13.08 13.61 12.38
C SER A 187 11.76 14.19 11.87
N ALA A 188 11.64 14.43 10.56
CA ALA A 188 10.39 14.89 9.95
C ALA A 188 9.27 13.82 10.04
N LEU A 189 9.61 12.54 9.90
CA LEU A 189 8.66 11.43 10.12
C LEU A 189 8.22 11.33 11.59
N GLU A 190 9.12 11.55 12.56
CA GLU A 190 8.75 11.66 13.98
C GLU A 190 7.75 12.80 14.20
N GLU A 191 7.98 13.97 13.60
CA GLU A 191 7.06 15.12 13.70
C GLU A 191 5.68 14.78 13.13
N VAL A 192 5.61 14.13 11.96
CA VAL A 192 4.34 13.67 11.40
C VAL A 192 3.66 12.66 12.32
N ALA A 193 4.38 11.66 12.83
CA ALA A 193 3.82 10.65 13.73
C ALA A 193 3.29 11.24 15.04
N VAL A 194 3.87 12.33 15.54
CA VAL A 194 3.36 13.05 16.72
C VAL A 194 1.98 13.66 16.44
N VAL A 195 1.77 14.25 15.27
CA VAL A 195 0.49 14.88 14.92
C VAL A 195 -0.53 13.84 14.44
N HIS A 196 -0.08 12.91 13.60
CA HIS A 196 -0.87 11.88 12.91
C HIS A 196 -0.15 10.53 12.98
N PRO A 197 -0.33 9.75 14.07
CA PRO A 197 0.41 8.50 14.31
C PRO A 197 0.28 7.47 13.19
N GLU A 198 -0.94 7.27 12.68
CA GLU A 198 -1.22 6.30 11.62
C GLU A 198 -0.55 6.70 10.30
N LEU A 199 -0.79 7.93 9.83
CA LEU A 199 -0.18 8.45 8.62
C LEU A 199 1.35 8.48 8.73
N GLY A 200 1.88 8.87 9.89
CA GLY A 200 3.32 8.84 10.17
C GLY A 200 3.90 7.42 10.07
N PHE A 201 3.19 6.42 10.58
CA PHE A 201 3.57 5.01 10.44
C PHE A 201 3.53 4.54 8.98
N ARG A 202 2.44 4.82 8.25
CA ARG A 202 2.32 4.46 6.82
C ARG A 202 3.43 5.10 5.97
N LEU A 203 3.72 6.39 6.19
CA LEU A 203 4.80 7.09 5.49
C LEU A 203 6.19 6.62 5.91
N PHE A 204 6.38 6.19 7.16
CA PHE A 204 7.62 5.58 7.62
C PHE A 204 7.86 4.24 6.92
N LEU A 205 6.87 3.34 6.89
CA LEU A 205 6.97 2.08 6.14
C LEU A 205 7.28 2.34 4.67
N ARG A 206 6.57 3.30 4.06
CA ARG A 206 6.79 3.69 2.66
C ARG A 206 8.21 4.21 2.39
N ALA A 207 8.78 5.00 3.30
CA ALA A 207 10.19 5.40 3.22
C ALA A 207 11.11 4.17 3.31
N LEU A 208 10.90 3.26 4.27
CA LEU A 208 11.70 2.03 4.37
C LEU A 208 11.66 1.20 3.07
N LYS A 209 10.48 1.06 2.45
CA LYS A 209 10.30 0.42 1.14
C LYS A 209 11.09 1.15 0.05
N ALA A 210 10.94 2.48 -0.05
CA ALA A 210 11.61 3.31 -1.06
C ALA A 210 13.15 3.26 -0.97
N TYR A 211 13.69 3.20 0.25
CA TYR A 211 15.13 3.08 0.48
C TYR A 211 15.62 1.63 0.56
N SER A 212 14.74 0.64 0.38
CA SER A 212 15.03 -0.80 0.50
C SER A 212 15.80 -1.12 1.79
N VAL A 213 15.32 -0.57 2.90
CA VAL A 213 15.95 -0.76 4.21
C VAL A 213 15.75 -2.21 4.65
N ARG A 214 16.87 -2.91 4.86
CA ARG A 214 16.85 -4.29 5.35
C ARG A 214 16.42 -4.36 6.81
N ILE A 215 15.32 -5.07 7.09
CA ILE A 215 14.80 -5.28 8.45
C ILE A 215 14.88 -6.76 8.84
N ASP A 216 15.07 -7.05 10.13
CA ASP A 216 15.02 -8.41 10.67
C ASP A 216 13.58 -8.80 11.04
N LYS A 217 13.38 -10.11 11.32
CA LYS A 217 12.04 -10.64 11.64
C LYS A 217 11.47 -9.99 12.89
N GLU A 218 12.29 -9.76 13.91
CA GLU A 218 11.84 -9.14 15.15
C GLU A 218 11.31 -7.73 14.90
N TRP A 219 11.93 -6.97 14.00
CA TRP A 219 11.43 -5.66 13.61
C TRP A 219 10.16 -5.72 12.77
N TYR A 220 10.12 -6.64 11.81
CA TYR A 220 8.92 -6.91 11.03
C TYR A 220 7.72 -7.29 11.92
N ASP A 221 7.91 -8.16 12.92
CA ASP A 221 6.85 -8.56 13.85
C ASP A 221 6.31 -7.35 14.64
N ARG A 222 7.17 -6.38 14.97
CA ARG A 222 6.74 -5.13 15.62
C ARG A 222 5.92 -4.24 14.68
N PHE A 223 6.26 -4.19 13.39
CA PHE A 223 5.45 -3.47 12.41
C PHE A 223 4.09 -4.11 12.19
N GLN A 224 4.01 -5.45 12.17
CA GLN A 224 2.72 -6.14 12.13
C GLN A 224 1.88 -5.82 13.35
N ALA A 225 2.45 -5.86 14.56
CA ALA A 225 1.74 -5.49 15.77
C ALA A 225 1.26 -4.03 15.78
N LEU A 226 1.99 -3.09 15.16
CA LEU A 226 1.53 -1.72 14.97
C LEU A 226 0.42 -1.61 13.93
N ALA A 227 0.56 -2.29 12.79
CA ALA A 227 -0.46 -2.33 11.74
C ALA A 227 -1.79 -2.89 12.27
N ASP A 228 -1.74 -3.98 13.04
CA ASP A 228 -2.92 -4.59 13.68
C ASP A 228 -3.65 -3.59 14.60
N ARG A 229 -2.92 -2.73 15.31
CA ARG A 229 -3.51 -1.69 16.19
C ARG A 229 -4.20 -0.56 15.44
N PHE A 230 -3.80 -0.32 14.18
CA PHE A 230 -4.48 0.58 13.26
C PHE A 230 -5.53 -0.15 12.40
N GLU A 231 -5.79 -1.43 12.67
CA GLU A 231 -6.71 -2.28 11.91
C GLU A 231 -6.31 -2.40 10.42
N HIS A 232 -5.01 -2.27 10.13
CA HIS A 232 -4.48 -2.41 8.79
C HIS A 232 -4.21 -3.89 8.44
N HIS A 233 -4.42 -4.25 7.17
CA HIS A 233 -4.11 -5.57 6.67
C HIS A 233 -2.58 -5.81 6.62
N SER A 234 -2.15 -7.06 6.84
CA SER A 234 -0.73 -7.44 6.85
C SER A 234 0.03 -7.05 5.58
N ALA A 235 -0.68 -6.99 4.45
CA ALA A 235 -0.16 -6.57 3.15
C ALA A 235 0.49 -5.17 3.17
N LEU A 236 0.03 -4.27 4.05
CA LEU A 236 0.63 -2.95 4.25
C LEU A 236 2.11 -3.05 4.67
N VAL A 237 2.44 -4.04 5.49
CA VAL A 237 3.79 -4.31 5.98
C VAL A 237 4.53 -5.27 5.06
N ASP A 238 3.87 -6.37 4.64
CA ASP A 238 4.51 -7.46 3.91
C ASP A 238 5.05 -7.05 2.56
N SER A 239 4.33 -6.19 1.84
CA SER A 239 4.67 -5.87 0.47
C SER A 239 5.74 -4.79 0.39
N GLY A 240 6.80 -5.10 -0.37
CA GLY A 240 7.84 -4.14 -0.73
C GLY A 240 8.90 -3.86 0.37
N LEU A 241 8.77 -4.43 1.58
CA LEU A 241 9.84 -4.34 2.59
C LEU A 241 10.96 -5.37 2.31
N ASP A 242 12.23 -4.97 2.46
CA ASP A 242 13.37 -5.89 2.41
C ASP A 242 13.51 -6.63 3.75
N ILE A 243 12.85 -7.78 3.87
CA ILE A 243 12.85 -8.57 5.09
C ILE A 243 13.94 -9.64 5.05
N ALA A 244 14.84 -9.59 6.02
CA ALA A 244 15.83 -10.61 6.31
C ALA A 244 15.18 -11.77 7.08
N TRP A 245 14.44 -12.62 6.37
CA TRP A 245 13.85 -13.82 6.98
C TRP A 245 14.94 -14.74 7.55
N PRO A 246 14.78 -15.24 8.80
CA PRO A 246 15.68 -16.25 9.32
C PRO A 246 15.64 -17.48 8.41
N PRO A 247 16.75 -18.23 8.29
CA PRO A 247 16.76 -19.46 7.51
C PRO A 247 15.60 -20.35 7.95
N ILE A 248 14.79 -20.80 6.99
CA ILE A 248 13.74 -21.78 7.26
C ILE A 248 14.46 -23.04 7.75
N ASP A 249 14.38 -23.34 9.04
CA ASP A 249 14.91 -24.58 9.59
C ASP A 249 14.12 -25.76 8.99
N PRO A 250 14.74 -26.55 8.09
CA PRO A 250 14.04 -27.68 7.49
C PRO A 250 13.75 -28.79 8.52
N ALA A 251 14.51 -28.89 9.61
CA ALA A 251 14.31 -29.89 10.64
C ALA A 251 13.02 -29.64 11.44
N ARG A 252 12.62 -28.38 11.60
CA ARG A 252 11.32 -28.00 12.23
C ARG A 252 10.12 -28.41 11.36
N ARG A 253 10.30 -28.51 10.04
CA ARG A 253 9.26 -28.96 9.10
C ARG A 253 9.00 -30.47 9.19
N ASP A 254 10.01 -31.23 9.62
CA ASP A 254 9.93 -32.69 9.76
C ASP A 254 9.43 -33.15 11.13
N ALA A 255 9.42 -32.27 12.15
CA ALA A 255 8.80 -32.55 13.44
C ALA A 255 7.27 -32.79 13.34
N GLY A 256 6.62 -32.28 12.29
CA GLY A 256 5.22 -32.57 11.96
C GLY A 256 5.00 -33.85 11.12
N ARG A 257 6.08 -34.56 10.73
CA ARG A 257 6.02 -35.82 9.96
C ARG A 257 6.38 -37.05 10.79
N GLN A 258 6.22 -37.02 12.11
CA GLN A 258 6.04 -38.28 12.84
C GLN A 258 4.66 -38.85 12.50
N ARG A 259 4.62 -39.60 11.39
CA ARG A 259 3.48 -40.44 11.03
C ARG A 259 3.24 -41.45 12.16
N PRO A 260 1.98 -41.68 12.59
CA PRO A 260 1.65 -42.81 13.44
C PRO A 260 2.17 -44.11 12.82
N ARG A 261 2.66 -45.01 13.66
CA ARG A 261 3.23 -46.33 13.37
C ARG A 261 2.23 -47.32 12.75
N TRP A 262 1.43 -46.93 11.77
CA TRP A 262 0.37 -47.77 11.19
C TRP A 262 0.15 -47.50 9.71
N TRP A 263 1.20 -47.29 8.91
CA TRP A 263 1.06 -47.32 7.45
C TRP A 263 2.31 -47.91 6.82
N THR A 264 2.36 -49.24 6.74
CA THR A 264 3.16 -49.97 5.77
C THR A 264 2.56 -49.76 4.38
N ARG A 265 3.43 -49.42 3.43
CA ARG A 265 3.15 -49.15 2.02
C ARG A 265 3.06 -50.47 1.24
N PRO A 266 2.16 -50.62 0.26
CA PRO A 266 2.41 -51.52 -0.86
C PRO A 266 3.04 -50.73 -2.02
N SER A 267 4.14 -51.27 -2.51
CA SER A 267 4.91 -50.79 -3.66
C SER A 267 4.18 -51.06 -4.98
N GLY A 268 4.22 -50.10 -5.90
CA GLY A 268 3.78 -50.25 -7.30
C GLY A 268 4.08 -49.00 -8.13
N PRO A 269 4.33 -49.11 -9.46
CA PRO A 269 5.50 -48.46 -10.06
C PRO A 269 5.22 -47.28 -11.01
N THR A 270 6.26 -46.45 -11.14
CA THR A 270 6.68 -45.63 -12.31
C THR A 270 5.71 -44.67 -12.99
N GLY A 271 6.12 -43.39 -13.02
CA GLY A 271 6.04 -42.57 -14.23
C GLY A 271 5.51 -41.16 -14.03
N ILE A 272 6.40 -40.16 -14.07
CA ILE A 272 6.37 -38.96 -14.94
C ILE A 272 7.37 -37.93 -14.35
N PRO A 273 8.30 -37.39 -15.17
CA PRO A 273 9.40 -36.55 -14.69
C PRO A 273 8.95 -35.11 -14.38
N PHE A 274 9.57 -34.57 -13.34
CA PHE A 274 9.54 -33.15 -12.97
C PHE A 274 10.41 -32.36 -13.97
N SER A 275 9.90 -31.25 -14.49
CA SER A 275 10.71 -30.28 -15.26
C SER A 275 10.55 -28.87 -14.66
N PRO A 276 11.64 -28.16 -14.35
CA PRO A 276 11.60 -26.84 -13.72
C PRO A 276 11.75 -25.72 -14.78
N ARG A 277 10.78 -24.80 -14.85
CA ARG A 277 10.97 -23.43 -15.37
C ARG A 277 9.64 -22.66 -15.31
N MET A 278 9.56 -21.65 -14.45
CA MET A 278 8.84 -20.41 -14.80
C MET A 278 9.72 -19.24 -14.38
N SER A 279 10.27 -18.61 -15.41
CA SER A 279 10.96 -17.34 -15.41
C SER A 279 9.98 -16.21 -15.12
N TRP A 280 10.32 -15.36 -14.16
CA TRP A 280 9.75 -14.03 -13.98
C TRP A 280 10.18 -13.13 -15.14
N THR A 281 9.30 -12.89 -16.11
CA THR A 281 9.44 -11.79 -17.07
C THR A 281 8.10 -11.50 -17.75
N ARG A 282 7.35 -10.49 -17.25
CA ARG A 282 6.44 -9.64 -18.04
C ARG A 282 5.76 -8.57 -17.18
N TRP A 283 6.51 -7.51 -16.88
CA TRP A 283 6.00 -6.15 -16.82
C TRP A 283 7.03 -5.32 -17.57
N ASN A 284 6.79 -5.11 -18.87
CA ASN A 284 7.40 -4.08 -19.71
C ASN A 284 6.99 -4.33 -21.16
N THR A 285 5.92 -3.67 -21.58
CA THR A 285 5.76 -3.06 -22.91
C THR A 285 4.50 -2.21 -22.87
N TRP A 286 4.64 -0.93 -22.53
CA TRP A 286 3.66 0.09 -22.89
C TRP A 286 4.25 0.84 -24.09
N SER A 287 3.61 0.71 -25.26
CA SER A 287 3.92 1.50 -26.45
C SER A 287 2.81 2.52 -26.66
N PRO A 288 3.12 3.81 -26.85
CA PRO A 288 2.10 4.82 -27.13
C PRO A 288 1.57 4.62 -28.56
N GLY A 289 0.28 4.34 -28.66
CA GLY A 289 -0.44 4.24 -29.93
C GLY A 289 -0.66 5.62 -30.56
N SER A 290 -0.19 5.75 -31.79
CA SER A 290 -0.30 6.92 -32.66
C SER A 290 -1.76 7.36 -32.89
N ILE A 291 -1.98 8.66 -32.79
CA ILE A 291 -3.20 9.37 -33.19
C ILE A 291 -3.36 9.28 -34.72
N PRO A 292 -4.51 8.85 -35.27
CA PRO A 292 -4.79 9.06 -36.68
C PRO A 292 -5.33 10.48 -36.91
N THR A 293 -4.54 11.28 -37.62
CA THR A 293 -4.97 12.53 -38.28
C THR A 293 -5.92 12.20 -39.43
N SER A 294 -7.21 12.50 -39.28
CA SER A 294 -8.14 12.58 -40.41
C SER A 294 -8.14 13.99 -40.99
N GLY A 295 -7.43 14.13 -42.11
CA GLY A 295 -7.40 15.34 -42.91
C GLY A 295 -8.72 15.58 -43.67
N SER A 296 -9.11 16.84 -43.69
CA SER A 296 -10.20 17.40 -44.49
C SER A 296 -9.94 17.22 -45.99
N GLY A 297 -10.92 16.70 -46.72
CA GLY A 297 -10.98 16.74 -48.18
C GLY A 297 -12.13 17.62 -48.64
N CYS A 298 -11.86 18.91 -48.82
CA CYS A 298 -12.68 19.77 -49.68
C CYS A 298 -12.19 19.59 -51.12
N SER A 299 -13.03 19.04 -51.98
CA SER A 299 -12.88 19.14 -53.43
C SER A 299 -14.18 19.67 -54.03
N SER A 300 -14.07 20.86 -54.61
CA SER A 300 -15.01 21.52 -55.48
C SER A 300 -14.86 21.06 -56.94
N ALA A 301 -15.98 21.08 -57.69
CA ALA A 301 -16.19 21.09 -59.15
C ALA A 301 -17.23 20.02 -59.54
N SER A 302 -18.24 20.24 -60.39
CA SER A 302 -18.59 21.32 -61.32
C SER A 302 -20.11 21.55 -61.31
#